data_AF-A0A1H0LXY5-F1
#
_entry.id   AF-A0A1H0LXY5-F1
#
_cell.length_a   1.000
_cell.length_b   1.000
_cell.length_c   1.000
_cell.angle_alpha   90.00
_cell.angle_beta   90.00
_cell.angle_gamma   90.00
#
_symmetry.space_group_name_H-M   'P 1'
#
loop_
_entity.id
_entity.type
_entity.pdbx_description
1 polymer ?
#
loop_
_entity_poly.entity_id
_entity_poly.type
_entity_poly.pdbx_seq_one_letter_code
_entity_poly.pdbx_strand_id
1 'polypeptide(L)'
;MHVIASFNHSIYLELAITALEEAGIPKEHIYAVSLQGRPIKPKMFDSIYGSDGVSLFDAGVALATAFAVIGSSYGFILKGGAILWGLIGAIIGFTIGLMIDIAHKKKKANRTSRGKKTEVIVLVTCAKEEAKQIQTVFWEHHAIGVASCD
;
A
#
# COMPACT_ATOMS: atom_id res chain seq x y z
N MET A 1 -22.34 -17.42 18.19
CA MET A 1 -20.91 -17.10 18.32
C MET A 1 -20.18 -17.40 17.04
N HIS A 2 -19.40 -16.43 16.60
CA HIS A 2 -18.58 -16.47 15.39
C HIS A 2 -17.12 -16.13 15.77
N VAL A 3 -16.18 -16.88 15.22
CA VAL A 3 -14.75 -16.55 15.30
C VAL A 3 -14.30 -16.10 13.92
N ILE A 4 -13.71 -14.92 13.86
CA ILE A 4 -13.25 -14.27 12.63
C ILE A 4 -11.73 -14.19 12.69
N ALA A 5 -11.06 -14.61 11.63
CA ALA A 5 -9.61 -14.49 11.50
C ALA A 5 -9.23 -13.89 10.14
N SER A 6 -8.17 -13.08 10.14
CA SER A 6 -7.57 -12.55 8.92
C SER A 6 -6.31 -13.34 8.58
N PHE A 7 -6.18 -13.75 7.32
CA PHE A 7 -5.06 -14.47 6.77
C PHE A 7 -4.51 -13.78 5.52
N ASN A 8 -3.23 -13.99 5.21
CA ASN A 8 -2.76 -13.77 3.85
C ASN A 8 -3.08 -15.00 3.01
N HIS A 9 -3.44 -14.81 1.74
CA HIS A 9 -3.56 -15.90 0.77
C HIS A 9 -2.23 -16.67 0.67
N SER A 10 -2.16 -17.82 1.33
CA SER A 10 -0.95 -18.61 1.54
C SER A 10 -1.31 -20.05 1.90
N ILE A 11 -0.31 -20.95 1.87
CA ILE A 11 -0.50 -22.36 2.24
C ILE A 11 -1.01 -22.55 3.68
N TYR A 12 -0.71 -21.61 4.58
CA TYR A 12 -1.12 -21.67 5.98
C TYR A 12 -2.63 -21.50 6.16
N LEU A 13 -3.29 -20.75 5.28
CA LEU A 13 -4.74 -20.64 5.25
C LEU A 13 -5.37 -22.01 4.97
N GLU A 14 -4.89 -22.70 3.93
CA GLU A 14 -5.40 -24.03 3.56
C GLU A 14 -5.17 -25.06 4.67
N LEU A 15 -4.00 -24.99 5.32
CA LEU A 15 -3.67 -25.84 6.45
C LEU A 15 -4.57 -25.55 7.66
N ALA A 16 -4.87 -24.27 7.94
CA ALA A 16 -5.80 -23.87 8.99
C ALA A 16 -7.20 -24.41 8.73
N ILE A 17 -7.71 -24.29 7.50
CA ILE A 17 -9.04 -24.81 7.12
C ILE A 17 -9.07 -26.32 7.28
N THR A 18 -8.03 -27.02 6.83
CA THR A 18 -7.91 -28.48 6.97
C THR A 18 -7.91 -28.89 8.44
N ALA A 19 -7.15 -28.19 9.29
CA ALA A 19 -7.10 -28.46 10.72
C ALA A 19 -8.46 -28.24 11.41
N LEU A 20 -9.25 -27.26 10.96
CA LEU A 20 -10.61 -27.07 11.46
C LEU A 20 -11.55 -28.21 11.04
N GLU A 21 -11.42 -28.72 9.81
CA GLU A 21 -12.18 -29.88 9.34
C GLU A 21 -11.81 -31.15 10.11
N GLU A 22 -10.52 -31.38 10.34
CA GLU A 22 -10.01 -32.50 11.16
C GLU A 22 -10.45 -32.40 12.63
N ALA A 23 -10.61 -31.18 13.15
CA ALA A 23 -11.17 -30.92 14.47
C ALA A 23 -12.68 -31.19 14.58
N GLY A 24 -13.34 -31.57 13.49
CA GLY A 24 -14.76 -31.93 13.45
C GLY A 24 -15.71 -30.77 13.15
N ILE A 25 -15.19 -29.62 12.69
CA ILE A 25 -16.04 -28.49 12.31
C ILE A 25 -16.59 -28.73 10.90
N PRO A 26 -17.92 -28.72 10.71
CA PRO A 26 -18.51 -28.95 9.39
C PRO A 26 -18.17 -27.78 8.45
N LYS A 27 -17.92 -28.11 7.18
CA LYS A 27 -17.57 -27.11 6.13
C LYS A 27 -18.63 -26.02 6.00
N GLU A 28 -19.90 -26.36 6.25
CA GLU A 28 -21.04 -25.44 6.24
C GLU A 28 -20.93 -24.29 7.25
N HIS A 29 -20.08 -24.46 8.26
CA HIS A 29 -19.82 -23.45 9.28
C HIS A 29 -18.57 -22.62 9.02
N ILE A 30 -17.78 -22.95 7.99
CA ILE A 30 -16.51 -22.30 7.65
C ILE A 30 -16.71 -21.44 6.39
N TYR A 31 -16.53 -20.13 6.53
CA TYR A 31 -16.69 -19.16 5.45
C TYR A 31 -15.36 -18.44 5.21
N ALA A 32 -14.72 -18.69 4.07
CA ALA A 32 -13.51 -17.99 3.66
C ALA A 32 -13.81 -17.04 2.50
N VAL A 33 -13.52 -15.75 2.69
CA VAL A 33 -13.76 -14.70 1.68
C VAL A 33 -12.46 -13.96 1.42
N SER A 34 -12.03 -14.00 0.16
CA SER A 34 -10.86 -13.26 -0.33
C SER A 34 -11.24 -11.80 -0.56
N LEU A 35 -10.60 -10.89 0.17
CA LEU A 35 -10.78 -9.45 0.02
C LEU A 35 -9.95 -8.95 -1.17
N GLN A 36 -10.62 -8.35 -2.14
CA GLN A 36 -9.93 -7.66 -3.22
C GLN A 36 -9.36 -6.34 -2.70
N GLY A 37 -8.03 -6.28 -2.58
CA GLY A 37 -7.34 -5.05 -2.21
C GLY A 37 -7.70 -3.90 -3.15
N ARG A 38 -7.97 -2.72 -2.58
CA ARG A 38 -8.35 -1.52 -3.35
C ARG A 38 -7.28 -1.25 -4.41
N PRO A 39 -7.64 -1.13 -5.71
CA PRO A 39 -6.66 -0.73 -6.71
C PRO A 39 -6.21 0.69 -6.40
N ILE A 40 -4.97 0.82 -5.91
CA ILE A 40 -4.29 2.12 -5.80
C ILE A 40 -4.09 2.59 -7.23
N LYS A 41 -5.02 3.40 -7.74
CA LYS A 41 -4.77 4.20 -8.94
C LYS A 41 -3.83 5.31 -8.49
N PRO A 42 -2.57 5.36 -8.98
CA PRO A 42 -1.72 6.50 -8.70
C PRO A 42 -2.38 7.72 -9.33
N LYS A 43 -3.06 8.53 -8.52
CA LYS A 43 -3.60 9.81 -8.99
C LYS A 43 -2.42 10.79 -9.09
N MET A 44 -2.34 11.47 -10.23
CA MET A 44 -1.34 12.51 -10.49
C MET A 44 -1.47 13.69 -9.50
N PHE A 45 -2.69 13.90 -9.01
CA PHE A 45 -3.03 14.84 -7.95
C PHE A 45 -3.66 14.03 -6.83
N ASP A 46 -2.90 13.79 -5.76
CA ASP A 46 -3.49 13.25 -4.56
C ASP A 46 -3.98 14.41 -3.68
N SER A 47 -5.20 14.28 -3.20
CA SER A 47 -5.74 15.22 -2.21
C SER A 47 -4.91 15.09 -0.93
N ILE A 48 -4.66 16.21 -0.25
CA ILE A 48 -3.89 16.35 1.01
C ILE A 48 -4.28 15.36 2.12
N TYR A 49 -5.38 14.62 1.96
CA TYR A 49 -5.91 13.62 2.90
C TYR A 49 -5.44 12.17 2.67
N GLY A 50 -4.61 11.90 1.67
CA GLY A 50 -4.01 10.58 1.46
C GLY A 50 -2.76 10.39 2.33
N SER A 51 -2.79 9.42 3.24
CA SER A 51 -1.67 8.99 4.11
C SER A 51 -0.39 8.54 3.38
N ASP A 52 -0.34 8.68 2.06
CA ASP A 52 0.79 8.27 1.23
C ASP A 52 1.90 9.33 1.15
N GLY A 53 1.64 10.61 1.50
CA GLY A 53 2.67 11.64 1.66
C GLY A 53 3.51 11.98 0.41
N VAL A 54 3.23 11.38 -0.75
CA VAL A 54 3.98 11.60 -2.00
C VAL A 54 3.16 12.41 -3.01
N SER A 55 3.18 13.73 -2.86
CA SER A 55 2.71 14.64 -3.90
C SER A 55 3.76 14.77 -5.00
N LEU A 56 3.40 14.43 -6.25
CA LEU A 56 4.26 14.57 -7.44
C LEU A 56 4.70 16.02 -7.67
N PHE A 57 3.95 16.96 -7.13
CA PHE A 57 4.16 18.38 -7.31
C PHE A 57 5.25 18.93 -6.38
N ASP A 58 5.36 18.40 -5.16
CA ASP A 58 6.18 18.99 -4.10
C ASP A 58 7.68 18.89 -4.42
N ALA A 59 8.12 17.70 -4.87
CA ALA A 59 9.49 17.50 -5.34
C ALA A 59 9.82 18.31 -6.60
N GLY A 60 8.84 18.46 -7.51
CA GLY A 60 8.97 19.27 -8.72
C GLY A 60 9.18 20.75 -8.39
N VAL A 61 8.39 21.30 -7.48
CA VAL A 61 8.47 22.70 -7.04
C VAL A 61 9.76 22.98 -6.27
N ALA A 62 10.18 22.07 -5.38
CA ALA A 62 11.44 22.21 -4.63
C ALA A 62 12.65 22.29 -5.58
N LEU A 63 12.74 21.37 -6.55
CA LEU A 63 13.80 21.37 -7.56
C LEU A 63 13.70 22.58 -8.50
N ALA A 64 12.51 22.95 -8.95
CA ALA A 64 12.31 24.16 -9.75
C ALA A 64 12.86 25.41 -9.05
N THR A 65 12.58 25.56 -7.76
CA THR A 65 13.04 26.71 -6.97
C THR A 65 14.56 26.72 -6.85
N ALA A 66 15.18 25.58 -6.53
CA ALA A 66 16.64 25.46 -6.44
C ALA A 66 17.33 25.80 -7.77
N PHE A 67 16.87 25.23 -8.88
CA PHE A 67 17.44 25.50 -10.20
C PHE A 67 17.15 26.92 -10.70
N ALA A 68 16.04 27.54 -10.29
CA ALA A 68 15.74 28.94 -10.61
C ALA A 68 16.73 29.89 -9.93
N VAL A 69 17.07 29.65 -8.65
CA VAL A 69 18.05 30.47 -7.91
C VAL A 69 19.43 30.34 -8.55
N ILE A 70 19.85 29.12 -8.89
CA ILE A 70 21.13 28.87 -9.57
C ILE A 70 21.14 29.54 -10.96
N GLY A 71 20.10 29.30 -11.77
CA GLY A 71 19.97 29.87 -13.11
C GLY A 71 19.94 31.40 -13.10
N SER A 72 19.26 32.01 -12.13
CA SER A 72 19.24 33.46 -11.96
C SER A 72 20.61 34.01 -11.57
N SER A 73 21.31 33.33 -10.65
CA SER A 73 22.66 33.71 -10.22
C SER A 73 23.65 33.73 -11.39
N TYR A 74 23.66 32.69 -12.22
CA TYR A 74 24.50 32.66 -13.42
C TYR A 74 23.98 33.60 -14.53
N GLY A 75 22.67 33.86 -14.58
CA GLY A 75 22.05 34.75 -15.55
C GLY A 75 22.50 36.20 -15.46
N PHE A 76 23.07 36.65 -14.33
CA PHE A 76 23.71 37.96 -14.23
C PHE A 76 24.99 38.07 -15.07
N ILE A 77 25.65 36.93 -15.35
CA ILE A 77 26.90 36.87 -16.12
C ILE A 77 26.58 36.61 -17.61
N LEU A 78 25.51 35.87 -17.90
CA LEU A 78 25.09 35.52 -19.25
C LEU A 78 24.25 36.63 -19.91
N LYS A 79 24.44 36.83 -21.22
CA LYS A 79 23.78 37.90 -22.03
C LYS A 79 22.25 37.92 -21.98
N GLY A 80 21.61 36.82 -21.56
CA GLY A 80 20.15 36.70 -21.47
C GLY A 80 19.53 37.30 -20.20
N GLY A 81 20.35 37.75 -19.25
CA GLY A 81 19.89 38.33 -17.99
C GLY A 81 19.37 37.30 -16.97
N ALA A 82 19.34 37.71 -15.70
CA ALA A 82 18.97 36.85 -14.57
C ALA A 82 17.57 36.24 -14.70
N ILE A 83 16.61 36.99 -15.23
CA ILE A 83 15.20 36.58 -15.34
C ILE A 83 15.04 35.43 -16.33
N LEU A 84 15.66 35.53 -17.52
CA LEU A 84 15.49 34.53 -18.58
C LEU A 84 16.13 33.20 -18.19
N TRP A 85 17.36 33.24 -17.66
CA TRP A 85 18.08 32.05 -17.22
C TRP A 85 17.50 31.43 -15.95
N GLY A 86 16.94 32.25 -15.04
CA GLY A 86 16.18 31.76 -13.89
C GLY A 86 14.91 31.01 -14.29
N LEU A 87 14.16 31.52 -15.27
CA LEU A 87 12.96 30.86 -15.78
C LEU A 87 13.27 29.52 -16.47
N ILE A 88 14.33 29.50 -17.30
CA ILE A 88 14.81 28.28 -17.96
C ILE A 88 15.25 27.25 -16.89
N GLY A 89 15.98 27.69 -15.87
CA GLY A 89 16.36 26.87 -14.73
C GLY A 89 15.15 26.28 -13.99
N ALA A 90 14.12 27.08 -13.74
CA ALA A 90 12.89 26.63 -13.10
C ALA A 90 12.18 25.52 -13.88
N ILE A 91 12.03 25.70 -15.20
CA ILE A 91 11.38 24.71 -16.08
C ILE A 91 12.18 23.40 -16.08
N ILE A 92 13.51 23.49 -16.23
CA ILE A 92 14.39 22.32 -16.23
C ILE A 92 14.32 21.61 -14.87
N GLY A 93 14.44 22.34 -13.76
CA GLY A 93 14.35 21.79 -12.41
C GLY A 93 13.01 21.10 -12.14
N PHE A 94 11.90 21.72 -12.58
CA PHE A 94 10.56 21.13 -12.48
C PHE A 94 10.46 19.82 -13.27
N THR A 95 10.92 19.81 -14.53
CA THR A 95 10.88 18.60 -15.37
C THR A 95 11.72 17.46 -14.80
N ILE A 96 12.91 17.76 -14.27
CA ILE A 96 13.78 16.77 -13.62
C ILE A 96 13.12 16.22 -12.35
N GLY A 97 12.58 17.10 -11.49
CA GLY A 97 11.90 16.66 -10.27
C GLY A 97 10.69 15.77 -10.55
N LEU A 98 9.92 16.12 -11.58
CA LEU A 98 8.76 15.32 -12.01
C LEU A 98 9.21 13.97 -12.61
N MET A 99 10.29 13.94 -13.40
CA MET A 99 10.86 12.70 -13.92
C MET A 99 11.34 11.77 -12.79
N ILE A 100 12.03 12.30 -11.79
CA ILE A 100 12.54 11.53 -10.65
C ILE A 100 11.38 10.90 -9.87
N ASP A 101 10.33 11.67 -9.57
CA ASP A 101 9.20 11.15 -8.81
C ASP A 101 8.40 10.10 -9.61
N ILE A 102 8.20 10.31 -10.91
CA ILE A 102 7.59 9.28 -11.78
C ILE A 102 8.44 8.01 -11.82
N ALA A 103 9.77 8.12 -11.93
CA ALA A 103 10.67 6.98 -11.96
C ALA A 103 10.63 6.19 -10.64
N HIS A 104 10.62 6.89 -9.50
CA HIS A 104 10.47 6.27 -8.18
C HIS A 104 9.12 5.59 -8.01
N LYS A 105 8.01 6.23 -8.43
CA LYS A 105 6.68 5.61 -8.36
C LYS A 105 6.55 4.39 -9.27
N LYS A 106 7.09 4.42 -10.50
CA LYS A 106 7.14 3.24 -11.38
C LYS A 106 7.93 2.08 -10.76
N LYS A 107 9.08 2.37 -10.14
CA LYS A 107 9.90 1.36 -9.45
C LYS A 107 9.18 0.77 -8.24
N LYS A 108 8.47 1.59 -7.46
CA LYS A 108 7.66 1.15 -6.31
C LYS A 108 6.48 0.30 -6.76
N ALA A 109 5.72 0.73 -7.77
CA ALA A 109 4.58 -0.02 -8.32
C ALA A 109 4.97 -1.42 -8.84
N ASN A 110 6.11 -1.54 -9.54
CA ASN A 110 6.62 -2.85 -9.96
C ASN A 110 6.98 -3.75 -8.77
N ARG A 111 7.50 -3.20 -7.67
CA ARG A 111 7.79 -3.95 -6.44
C ARG A 111 6.53 -4.39 -5.70
N THR A 112 5.50 -3.54 -5.63
CA THR A 112 4.25 -3.84 -4.92
C THR A 112 3.36 -4.84 -5.66
N SER A 113 3.43 -4.91 -7.01
CA SER A 113 2.66 -5.90 -7.78
C SER A 113 3.08 -7.36 -7.49
N ARG A 114 4.33 -7.58 -7.08
CA ARG A 114 4.85 -8.90 -6.68
C ARG A 114 4.39 -9.37 -5.30
N GLY A 115 3.68 -8.52 -4.55
CA GLY A 115 3.28 -8.80 -3.17
C GLY A 115 1.87 -8.33 -2.87
N LYS A 116 0.92 -8.46 -3.80
CA LYS A 116 -0.51 -8.37 -3.46
C LYS A 116 -0.83 -9.54 -2.53
N LYS A 117 -0.59 -9.33 -1.24
CA LYS A 117 -1.12 -10.16 -0.18
C LYS A 117 -2.61 -9.92 -0.19
N THR A 118 -3.33 -10.76 -0.91
CA THR A 118 -4.78 -10.78 -0.84
C THR A 118 -5.14 -11.25 0.56
N GLU A 119 -5.78 -10.38 1.32
CA GLU A 119 -6.22 -10.69 2.67
C GLU A 119 -7.47 -11.58 2.56
N VAL A 120 -7.49 -12.71 3.25
CA VAL A 120 -8.62 -13.64 3.29
C VAL A 120 -9.18 -13.59 4.70
N ILE A 121 -10.47 -13.26 4.82
CA ILE A 121 -11.18 -13.36 6.09
C ILE A 121 -11.82 -14.73 6.17
N VAL A 122 -11.54 -15.45 7.25
CA VAL A 122 -12.18 -16.72 7.59
C VAL A 122 -13.12 -16.47 8.76
N LEU A 123 -14.39 -16.83 8.61
CA LEU A 123 -15.42 -16.76 9.63
C LEU A 123 -15.92 -18.17 9.93
N VAL A 124 -15.88 -18.57 11.19
CA VAL A 124 -16.32 -19.89 11.65
C VAL A 124 -17.45 -19.72 12.64
N THR A 125 -18.57 -20.41 12.39
CA THR A 125 -19.71 -20.46 13.30
C THR A 125 -19.56 -21.65 14.23
N CYS A 126 -19.53 -21.42 15.54
CA CYS A 126 -19.26 -22.48 16.52
C CYS A 126 -19.99 -22.24 17.85
N ALA A 127 -20.03 -23.27 18.69
CA ALA A 127 -20.47 -23.12 20.07
C ALA A 127 -19.42 -22.37 20.92
N LYS A 128 -19.82 -21.86 22.08
CA LYS A 128 -18.91 -21.14 23.00
C LYS A 128 -17.74 -21.99 23.48
N GLU A 129 -17.95 -23.30 23.62
CA GLU A 129 -16.93 -24.24 24.08
C GLU A 129 -15.83 -24.47 23.03
N GLU A 130 -16.21 -24.48 21.75
CA GLU A 130 -15.31 -24.70 20.61
C GLU A 130 -14.52 -23.44 20.23
N ALA A 131 -15.01 -22.26 20.63
CA ALA A 131 -14.43 -20.97 20.25
C ALA A 131 -12.96 -20.82 20.66
N LYS A 132 -12.58 -21.40 21.81
CA LYS A 132 -11.19 -21.36 22.30
C LYS A 132 -10.27 -22.25 21.46
N GLN A 133 -10.76 -23.41 21.06
CA GLN A 133 -10.01 -24.34 20.20
C GLN A 133 -9.76 -23.72 18.81
N ILE A 134 -10.79 -23.11 18.21
CA ILE A 134 -10.69 -22.46 16.89
C ILE A 134 -9.68 -21.30 16.91
N GLN A 135 -9.69 -20.49 17.97
CA GLN A 135 -8.71 -19.41 18.14
C GLN A 135 -7.28 -19.95 18.19
N THR A 136 -7.04 -21.06 18.90
CA THR A 136 -5.73 -21.69 18.95
C THR A 136 -5.29 -22.16 17.56
N VAL A 137 -6.16 -22.85 16.81
CA VAL A 137 -5.87 -23.30 15.44
C VAL A 137 -5.49 -22.12 14.55
N PHE A 138 -6.22 -21.01 14.61
CA PHE A 138 -5.90 -19.82 13.84
C PHE A 138 -4.54 -19.20 14.20
N TRP A 139 -4.20 -19.15 15.48
CA TRP A 139 -2.90 -18.65 15.92
C TRP A 139 -1.73 -19.56 15.52
N GLU A 140 -1.89 -20.88 15.62
CA GLU A 140 -0.88 -21.86 15.20
C GLU A 140 -0.59 -21.78 13.69
N HIS A 141 -1.59 -21.41 12.90
CA HIS A 141 -1.48 -21.27 11.45
C HIS A 141 -1.22 -19.82 10.99
N HIS A 142 -0.65 -18.98 11.85
CA HIS A 142 -0.21 -17.62 11.52
C HIS A 142 -1.31 -16.66 11.04
N ALA A 143 -2.49 -16.70 11.67
CA ALA A 143 -3.46 -15.62 11.50
C ALA A 143 -2.85 -14.25 11.84
N ILE A 144 -3.18 -13.24 11.03
CA ILE A 144 -2.76 -11.84 11.24
C ILE A 144 -3.48 -11.25 12.45
N GLY A 145 -4.75 -11.63 12.62
CA GLY A 145 -5.58 -11.23 13.75
C GLY A 145 -6.78 -12.14 13.86
N VAL A 146 -7.28 -12.30 15.09
CA VAL A 146 -8.44 -13.13 15.42
C VAL A 146 -9.37 -12.34 16.34
N ALA A 147 -10.67 -12.40 16.08
CA ALA A 147 -11.72 -11.78 16.87
C ALA A 147 -12.84 -12.78 17.11
N SER A 148 -13.46 -12.73 18.29
CA SER A 148 -14.69 -13.44 18.60
C SER A 148 -15.85 -12.45 18.70
N CYS A 149 -16.96 -12.78 18.05
CA CYS A 149 -18.21 -12.05 18.13
C CYS A 149 -19.30 -13.01 18.60
N ASP A 150 -20.14 -12.60 19.54
CA ASP A 150 -21.24 -13.45 20.03
C ASP A 150 -22.46 -13.39 19.11
#